data_AF-A0AAE9ETC8-F1
#
_entry.id   AF-A0AAE9ETC8-F1
#
_cell.length_a   1.000
_cell.length_b   1.000
_cell.length_c   1.000
_cell.angle_alpha   90.00
_cell.angle_beta   90.00
_cell.angle_gamma   90.00
#
_symmetry.space_group_name_H-M   'P 1'
#
loop_
_entity.id
_entity.type
_entity.pdbx_description
1 polymer ?
#
loop_
_entity_poly.entity_id
_entity_poly.type
_entity_poly.pdbx_seq_one_letter_code
_entity_poly.pdbx_strand_id
1 'polypeptide(L)'
;MLLADVMTYRGEVLGITRNGLVKMKDSVLLLASFEKTIIFSECIIMGTPMTVGTGTFKLMQKYEKKALLKKNTPIFERPELAITL
;
A
#
# COMPACT_ATOMS: atom_id res chain seq x y z
N MET A 1 -28.26 -4.00 0.43
CA MET A 1 -27.56 -4.68 -0.68
C MET A 1 -26.15 -5.11 -0.28
N LEU A 2 -25.26 -4.17 0.07
CA LEU A 2 -23.85 -4.46 0.40
C LEU A 2 -23.59 -5.62 1.39
N LEU A 3 -24.38 -5.74 2.47
CA LEU A 3 -24.18 -6.85 3.42
C LEU A 3 -24.45 -8.22 2.78
N ALA A 4 -25.52 -8.33 1.99
CA ALA A 4 -25.83 -9.56 1.26
C ALA A 4 -24.72 -9.88 0.26
N ASP A 5 -24.24 -8.88 -0.48
CA ASP A 5 -23.15 -9.07 -1.44
C ASP A 5 -21.85 -9.56 -0.75
N VAL A 6 -21.51 -9.01 0.42
CA VAL A 6 -20.36 -9.46 1.23
C VAL A 6 -20.55 -10.89 1.77
N MET A 7 -21.79 -11.30 2.05
CA MET A 7 -22.07 -12.66 2.50
C MET A 7 -22.11 -13.68 1.35
N THR A 8 -22.31 -13.25 0.11
CA THR A 8 -22.50 -14.16 -1.04
C THR A 8 -21.46 -14.04 -2.15
N TYR A 9 -20.48 -13.14 -2.07
CA TYR A 9 -19.51 -12.90 -3.16
C TYR A 9 -18.66 -14.12 -3.54
N ARG A 10 -18.52 -15.12 -2.66
CA ARG A 10 -17.77 -16.37 -2.92
C ARG A 10 -18.63 -17.51 -3.50
N GLY A 11 -19.90 -17.26 -3.83
CA GLY A 11 -20.80 -18.26 -4.40
C GLY A 11 -21.51 -19.17 -3.38
N GLU A 12 -21.27 -18.96 -2.08
CA GLU A 12 -21.99 -19.59 -0.97
C GLU A 12 -22.40 -18.51 0.03
N VAL A 13 -23.44 -18.75 0.83
CA VAL A 13 -23.85 -17.85 1.91
C VAL A 13 -22.93 -18.05 3.12
N LEU A 14 -21.93 -17.18 3.25
CA LEU A 14 -21.01 -17.18 4.37
C LEU A 14 -21.53 -16.24 5.47
N GLY A 15 -21.69 -16.76 6.69
CA GLY A 15 -22.09 -15.98 7.86
C GLY A 15 -20.95 -15.11 8.41
N ILE A 16 -21.28 -13.99 9.08
CA ILE A 16 -20.32 -13.22 9.88
C ILE A 16 -20.10 -13.93 11.24
N THR A 17 -19.54 -15.14 11.19
CA THR A 17 -19.22 -15.99 12.35
C THR A 17 -17.79 -16.50 12.22
N ARG A 18 -17.18 -17.05 13.29
CA ARG A 18 -15.79 -17.56 13.25
C ARG A 18 -15.51 -18.45 12.02
N ASN A 19 -16.39 -19.43 11.79
CA ASN A 19 -16.24 -20.37 10.68
C ASN A 19 -16.50 -19.74 9.30
N GLY A 20 -17.41 -18.78 9.21
CA GLY A 20 -17.69 -18.07 7.96
C GLY A 20 -16.60 -17.06 7.61
N LEU A 21 -16.07 -16.34 8.61
CA LEU A 21 -15.04 -15.31 8.42
C LEU A 21 -13.70 -15.89 8.00
N VAL A 22 -13.32 -17.06 8.54
CA VAL A 22 -12.13 -17.82 8.09
C VAL A 22 -12.20 -18.14 6.59
N LYS A 23 -13.40 -18.35 6.05
CA LYS A 23 -13.58 -18.55 4.60
C LYS A 23 -13.64 -17.25 3.80
N MET A 24 -13.91 -16.10 4.45
CA MET A 24 -14.02 -14.80 3.80
C MET A 24 -12.70 -14.01 3.75
N LYS A 25 -11.85 -14.14 4.77
CA LYS A 25 -10.65 -13.31 4.97
C LYS A 25 -9.46 -14.16 5.41
N ASP A 26 -8.31 -13.93 4.79
CA ASP A 26 -7.08 -14.70 5.04
C ASP A 26 -6.15 -14.05 6.07
N SER A 27 -6.45 -12.85 6.57
CA SER A 27 -5.58 -12.15 7.52
C SER A 27 -5.67 -12.74 8.92
N VAL A 28 -4.61 -13.43 9.32
CA VAL A 28 -4.51 -14.14 10.61
C VAL A 28 -4.71 -13.19 11.80
N LEU A 29 -4.12 -11.98 11.74
CA LEU A 29 -4.30 -10.97 12.79
C LEU A 29 -5.75 -10.49 12.91
N LEU A 30 -6.46 -10.36 11.78
CA LEU A 30 -7.87 -9.99 11.80
C LEU A 30 -8.76 -11.11 12.34
N LEU A 31 -8.46 -12.36 11.98
CA LEU A 31 -9.17 -13.53 12.50
C LEU A 31 -8.94 -13.69 14.01
N ALA A 32 -7.71 -13.48 14.48
CA ALA A 32 -7.36 -13.51 15.90
C ALA A 32 -8.02 -12.36 16.70
N SER A 33 -8.09 -11.15 16.13
CA SER A 33 -8.77 -10.01 16.75
C SER A 33 -10.29 -10.13 16.79
N PHE A 34 -10.88 -11.13 16.12
CA PHE A 34 -12.32 -11.36 16.20
C PHE A 34 -12.75 -11.94 17.57
N GLU A 35 -11.86 -12.61 18.31
CA GLU A 35 -12.16 -13.10 19.66
C GLU A 35 -12.05 -12.01 20.74
N LYS A 36 -11.27 -10.95 20.50
CA LYS A 36 -11.15 -9.76 21.36
C LYS A 36 -11.06 -8.50 20.49
N THR A 37 -12.19 -7.82 20.36
CA THR A 37 -12.43 -6.44 19.87
C THR A 37 -11.25 -5.71 19.20
N ILE A 38 -11.36 -5.42 17.91
CA ILE A 38 -11.69 -4.09 17.32
C ILE A 38 -11.54 -4.21 15.80
N ILE A 39 -12.63 -3.86 15.13
CA ILE A 39 -12.75 -3.62 13.68
C ILE A 39 -11.58 -2.70 13.30
N PHE A 40 -10.81 -3.04 12.25
CA PHE A 40 -9.53 -2.44 11.80
C PHE A 40 -8.26 -3.26 12.10
N SER A 41 -8.35 -4.50 11.62
CA SER A 41 -7.28 -5.40 11.18
C SER A 41 -5.93 -4.76 10.90
N GLU A 42 -4.89 -5.37 11.48
CA GLU A 42 -3.45 -5.30 11.19
C GLU A 42 -2.78 -3.91 11.16
N CYS A 43 -3.29 -2.94 10.42
CA CYS A 43 -2.71 -1.60 10.33
C CYS A 43 -2.72 -0.86 11.68
N ILE A 44 -3.78 -1.01 12.50
CA ILE A 44 -3.78 -0.42 13.85
C ILE A 44 -2.75 -1.09 14.75
N ILE A 45 -2.70 -2.42 14.74
CA ILE A 45 -1.79 -3.20 15.59
C ILE A 45 -0.34 -2.90 15.23
N MET A 46 -0.05 -2.76 13.93
CA MET A 46 1.29 -2.44 13.42
C MET A 46 1.61 -0.94 13.46
N GLY A 47 0.66 -0.08 13.82
CA GLY A 47 0.84 1.38 13.82
C GLY A 47 1.07 1.99 12.44
N THR A 48 0.63 1.32 11.36
CA THR A 48 0.75 1.82 9.99
C THR A 48 -0.54 2.50 9.54
N PRO A 49 -0.47 3.54 8.70
CA PRO A 49 -1.67 4.21 8.20
C PRO A 49 -2.54 3.24 7.41
N MET A 50 -3.86 3.29 7.62
CA MET A 50 -4.81 2.47 6.88
C MET A 50 -4.83 2.85 5.40
N THR A 51 -4.99 1.86 4.52
CA THR A 51 -5.10 2.07 3.06
C THR A 51 -6.45 2.63 2.61
N VAL A 52 -7.41 2.78 3.52
CA VAL A 52 -8.74 3.35 3.27
C VAL A 52 -8.84 4.79 3.80
N GLY A 53 -9.73 5.60 3.23
CA GLY A 53 -9.85 7.02 3.59
C GLY A 53 -8.62 7.83 3.16
N THR A 54 -7.95 8.48 4.10
CA THR A 54 -6.81 9.39 3.83
C THR A 54 -5.55 8.67 3.33
N GLY A 55 -5.40 7.37 3.60
CA GLY A 55 -4.28 6.58 3.07
C GLY A 55 -4.53 5.99 1.68
N THR A 56 -5.67 6.27 1.03
CA THR A 56 -5.96 5.79 -0.34
C THR A 56 -5.08 6.46 -1.40
N PHE A 57 -4.54 7.65 -1.13
CA PHE A 57 -3.70 8.39 -2.06
C PHE A 57 -2.46 8.93 -1.36
N LYS A 58 -1.37 9.06 -2.13
CA LYS A 58 -0.14 9.71 -1.67
C LYS A 58 -0.12 11.16 -2.16
N LEU A 59 0.22 12.06 -1.25
CA LEU A 59 0.46 13.45 -1.60
C LEU A 59 1.88 13.60 -2.14
N MET A 60 1.99 14.03 -3.39
CA MET A 60 3.26 14.39 -4.00
C MET A 60 3.45 15.90 -3.82
N GLN A 61 4.59 16.31 -3.27
CA GLN A 61 4.93 17.72 -3.17
C GLN A 61 5.07 18.31 -4.59
N LYS A 62 4.29 19.35 -4.89
CA LYS A 62 4.45 20.13 -6.12
C LYS A 62 5.73 20.95 -5.97
N TYR A 63 6.81 20.45 -6.54
CA TYR A 63 8.06 21.16 -6.71
C TYR A 63 8.15 21.67 -8.14
N GLU A 64 8.68 22.87 -8.35
CA GLU A 64 9.02 23.32 -9.71
C GLU A 64 9.98 22.31 -10.32
N LYS A 65 9.62 21.73 -11.46
CA LYS A 65 10.53 20.84 -12.17
C LYS A 65 11.77 21.65 -12.52
N LYS A 66 12.85 21.48 -11.76
CA LYS A 66 14.18 21.92 -12.18
C LYS A 66 14.35 21.31 -13.57
N ALA A 67 14.53 22.16 -14.58
CA ALA A 67 14.82 21.73 -15.94
C ALA A 67 15.81 20.58 -15.84
N LEU A 68 15.46 19.43 -16.42
CA LEU A 68 16.26 18.20 -16.42
C LEU A 68 17.72 18.58 -16.33
N LEU A 69 18.39 18.22 -15.21
CA LEU A 69 19.78 18.59 -14.98
C LEU A 69 20.51 18.33 -16.29
N LYS A 70 20.96 19.42 -16.93
CA LYS A 70 21.63 19.33 -18.22
C LYS A 70 22.72 18.30 -18.02
N LYS A 71 22.64 17.18 -18.73
CA LYS A 71 23.61 16.09 -18.58
C LYS A 71 24.92 16.65 -19.11
N ASN A 72 25.66 17.31 -18.23
CA ASN A 72 26.95 17.89 -18.56
C ASN A 72 27.83 16.72 -18.96
N THR A 73 28.54 16.86 -20.08
CA THR A 73 29.51 15.86 -20.48
C THR A 73 30.49 15.64 -19.31
N PRO A 74 30.80 14.36 -18.99
CA PRO A 74 31.78 14.07 -17.95
C PRO A 74 33.08 14.81 -18.26
N ILE A 75 33.73 15.32 -17.23
CA ILE A 75 34.94 16.15 -17.35
C ILE A 75 36.05 15.43 -18.14
N PHE A 76 36.03 14.08 -18.12
CA PHE A 76 36.97 13.21 -18.83
C PHE A 76 36.82 13.19 -20.36
N GLU A 77 35.69 13.61 -20.93
CA GLU A 77 35.48 13.71 -22.39
C GLU A 77 36.01 15.04 -22.96
N ARG A 78 36.55 15.92 -22.12
CA ARG A 78 37.07 17.22 -22.57
C ARG A 78 38.48 17.06 -23.14
N PRO A 79 38.74 17.43 -24.40
CA PRO A 79 40.06 17.32 -25.01
C PRO A 79 41.13 18.18 -24.33
N GLU A 80 40.72 19.16 -23.52
CA GLU A 80 41.62 20.02 -22.72
C GLU A 80 42.21 19.32 -21.49
N LEU A 81 41.57 18.24 -21.01
CA LEU A 81 41.98 17.45 -19.84
C LEU A 81 42.39 16.02 -20.23
N ALA A 82 42.47 15.74 -21.53
CA ALA A 82 43.08 14.52 -22.04
C ALA A 82 44.58 14.59 -21.76
N ILE A 83 44.97 14.15 -20.56
CA ILE A 83 46.36 13.88 -20.22
C ILE A 83 46.84 12.86 -21.25
N THR A 84 47.64 13.33 -22.21
CA THR A 84 48.49 12.51 -23.06
C THR A 84 49.37 11.67 -22.16
N LEU A 85 48.93 10.43 -21.88
CA LEU A 85 49.78 9.32 -21.49
C LEU A 85 50.51 8.79 -22.72
#